data_AF-A0A1I8GBZ6-F1
#
_entry.id   AF-A0A1I8GBZ6-F1
#
_cell.length_a   1.000
_cell.length_b   1.000
_cell.length_c   1.000
_cell.angle_alpha   90.00
_cell.angle_beta   90.00
_cell.angle_gamma   90.00
#
_symmetry.space_group_name_H-M   'P 1'
#
loop_
_entity.id
_entity.type
_entity.pdbx_description
1 polymer ?
#
loop_
_entity_poly.entity_id
_entity_poly.type
_entity_poly.pdbx_seq_one_letter_code
_entity_poly.pdbx_strand_id
1 'polypeptide(L)'
;ARPVRVLTLADLEHRYAILSAHLQLSLRHPSATSTTASASAAAAAAATAANSTLGLDELVADLLSVGLYHEAKCLLRRCNRAPTPLLESLAGAAVTASGYVSTTEESFAAIKEALEEEGASAEGASPADCLWSLLQLYTERYDWPGAPGLEAIVRRLLLLDYPLPAWLIKLYTERDPAGLLRLYIAHDRVEEAAELSRRLVESARLAALESGRSATAAPQRCLPYTQILQVREGLRLLGPPAQPWYAKLQASLIDYKSACDDRLRQLVV
;
A
#
# COMPACT_ATOMS: atom_id res chain seq x y z
N ALA A 1 -35.36 7.76 -34.05
CA ALA A 1 -34.09 7.30 -34.63
C ALA A 1 -33.06 7.16 -33.52
N ARG A 2 -32.49 5.96 -33.30
CA ARG A 2 -31.37 5.80 -32.35
C ARG A 2 -30.13 6.49 -32.94
N PRO A 3 -29.41 7.34 -32.20
CA PRO A 3 -28.22 7.96 -32.75
C PRO A 3 -27.17 6.88 -33.04
N VAL A 4 -26.73 6.79 -34.30
CA VAL A 4 -25.63 5.92 -34.71
C VAL A 4 -24.35 6.57 -34.17
N ARG A 5 -23.86 6.06 -33.04
CA ARG A 5 -22.62 6.53 -32.43
C ARG A 5 -21.46 5.77 -33.05
N VAL A 6 -20.60 6.47 -33.77
CA VAL A 6 -19.34 5.92 -34.26
C VAL A 6 -18.45 5.67 -33.03
N LEU A 7 -18.17 4.40 -32.75
CA LEU A 7 -17.29 4.00 -31.65
C LEU A 7 -15.86 3.94 -32.16
N THR A 8 -14.93 4.48 -31.38
CA THR A 8 -13.51 4.31 -31.66
C THR A 8 -13.07 2.91 -31.25
N LEU A 9 -11.93 2.43 -31.78
CA LEU A 9 -11.38 1.12 -31.44
C LEU A 9 -11.10 1.03 -29.92
N ALA A 10 -10.58 2.10 -29.32
CA ALA A 10 -10.35 2.18 -27.88
C ALA A 10 -11.64 2.02 -27.05
N ASP A 11 -12.76 2.58 -27.52
CA ASP A 11 -14.06 2.41 -26.85
C ASP A 11 -14.55 0.96 -26.88
N LEU A 12 -14.28 0.24 -27.98
CA LEU A 12 -14.63 -1.17 -28.13
C LEU A 12 -13.75 -2.05 -27.24
N GLU A 13 -12.45 -1.81 -27.19
CA GLU A 13 -11.53 -2.53 -26.31
C GLU A 13 -11.87 -2.33 -24.83
N HIS A 14 -12.28 -1.12 -24.46
CA HIS A 14 -12.72 -0.80 -23.10
C HIS A 14 -14.00 -1.58 -22.73
N ARG A 15 -15.00 -1.57 -23.62
CA ARG A 15 -16.25 -2.33 -23.42
C ARG A 15 -16.02 -3.83 -23.40
N TYR A 16 -15.13 -4.33 -24.26
CA TYR A 16 -14.74 -5.73 -24.28
C TYR A 16 -14.12 -6.14 -22.94
N ALA A 17 -13.19 -5.34 -22.40
CA ALA A 17 -12.55 -5.63 -21.12
C ALA A 17 -13.56 -5.69 -19.95
N ILE A 18 -14.54 -4.78 -19.93
CA ILE A 18 -15.60 -4.78 -18.92
C ILE A 18 -16.47 -6.03 -19.04
N LEU A 19 -16.87 -6.39 -20.27
CA LEU A 19 -17.70 -7.56 -20.52
C LEU A 19 -16.95 -8.87 -20.21
N SER A 20 -15.66 -8.96 -20.55
CA SER A 20 -14.86 -10.13 -20.22
C SER A 20 -14.74 -10.31 -18.71
N ALA A 21 -14.54 -9.23 -17.95
CA ALA A 21 -14.48 -9.30 -16.49
C ALA A 21 -15.82 -9.73 -15.86
N HIS A 22 -16.94 -9.21 -16.35
CA HIS A 22 -18.26 -9.69 -15.94
C HIS A 22 -18.47 -11.18 -16.23
N LEU A 23 -18.00 -11.66 -17.39
CA LEU A 23 -18.09 -13.08 -17.73
C LEU A 23 -17.25 -13.93 -16.77
N GLN A 24 -16.03 -13.50 -16.45
CA GLN A 24 -15.14 -14.20 -15.51
C GLN A 24 -15.75 -14.24 -14.09
N LEU A 25 -16.34 -13.14 -13.63
CA LEU A 25 -17.10 -13.10 -12.39
C LEU A 25 -18.29 -14.08 -12.41
N SER A 26 -19.08 -14.07 -13.49
CA SER A 26 -20.23 -14.96 -13.62
C SER A 26 -19.83 -16.44 -13.72
N LEU A 27 -18.66 -16.75 -14.26
CA LEU A 27 -18.14 -18.11 -14.34
C LEU A 27 -17.67 -18.63 -12.97
N ARG A 28 -17.05 -17.78 -12.15
CA ARG A 28 -16.57 -18.16 -10.81
C ARG A 28 -17.65 -18.09 -9.72
N HIS A 29 -18.66 -17.24 -9.88
CA HIS A 29 -19.79 -17.11 -8.96
C HIS A 29 -21.15 -17.21 -9.68
N PRO A 30 -21.69 -18.41 -9.91
CA PRO A 30 -23.07 -18.58 -10.40
C PRO A 30 -24.13 -18.12 -9.36
N SER A 31 -23.73 -17.96 -8.09
CA SER A 31 -24.62 -17.62 -6.97
C SER A 31 -24.88 -16.11 -6.85
N ALA A 32 -23.92 -15.25 -7.24
CA ALA A 32 -24.05 -13.79 -7.16
C ALA A 32 -24.99 -13.23 -8.25
N THR A 33 -25.21 -13.99 -9.32
CA THR A 33 -26.12 -13.64 -10.43
C THR A 33 -27.54 -14.20 -10.24
N SER A 34 -27.82 -14.87 -9.12
CA SER A 34 -29.12 -15.53 -8.85
C SER A 34 -30.23 -14.58 -8.36
N THR A 35 -29.98 -13.29 -8.22
CA THR A 35 -31.04 -12.29 -8.06
C THR A 35 -31.34 -11.59 -9.40
N THR A 36 -32.15 -12.27 -10.21
CA THR A 36 -33.13 -11.67 -11.14
C THR A 36 -32.65 -10.61 -12.14
N ALA A 37 -31.59 -10.87 -12.90
CA ALA A 37 -31.40 -10.19 -14.17
C ALA A 37 -30.93 -11.19 -15.22
N SER A 38 -31.77 -11.42 -16.24
CA SER A 38 -31.42 -12.22 -17.41
C SER A 38 -30.05 -11.81 -17.95
N ALA A 39 -29.28 -12.74 -18.53
CA ALA A 39 -27.99 -12.45 -19.16
C ALA A 39 -28.05 -11.26 -20.16
N SER A 40 -29.23 -10.99 -20.73
CA SER A 40 -29.50 -9.81 -21.57
C SER A 40 -29.68 -8.49 -20.80
N ALA A 41 -30.18 -8.52 -19.57
CA ALA A 41 -30.30 -7.38 -18.67
C ALA A 41 -28.98 -7.06 -17.95
N ALA A 42 -28.17 -8.08 -17.62
CA ALA A 42 -26.80 -7.87 -17.15
C ALA A 42 -25.91 -7.28 -18.25
N ALA A 43 -26.05 -7.73 -19.51
CA ALA A 43 -25.36 -7.11 -20.64
C ALA A 43 -25.88 -5.69 -20.96
N ALA A 44 -27.18 -5.42 -20.79
CA ALA A 44 -27.74 -4.08 -20.95
C ALA A 44 -27.33 -3.15 -19.79
N ALA A 45 -27.33 -3.66 -18.55
CA ALA A 45 -26.84 -2.98 -17.35
C ALA A 45 -25.33 -2.71 -17.47
N ALA A 46 -24.53 -3.67 -17.96
CA ALA A 46 -23.12 -3.51 -18.27
C ALA A 46 -22.88 -2.52 -19.41
N ALA A 47 -23.78 -2.44 -20.41
CA ALA A 47 -23.70 -1.43 -21.48
C ALA A 47 -24.08 -0.02 -20.99
N THR A 48 -24.94 0.12 -19.98
CA THR A 48 -25.21 1.39 -19.27
C THR A 48 -24.16 1.71 -18.20
N ALA A 49 -23.60 0.70 -17.53
CA ALA A 49 -22.57 0.80 -16.51
C ALA A 49 -21.19 1.07 -17.12
N ALA A 50 -20.91 0.59 -18.33
CA ALA A 50 -19.73 0.97 -19.11
C ALA A 50 -19.70 2.47 -19.45
N ASN A 51 -20.82 3.18 -19.33
CA ASN A 51 -20.87 4.64 -19.46
C ASN A 51 -20.97 5.35 -18.10
N SER A 52 -21.12 4.61 -17.00
CA SER A 52 -21.28 5.12 -15.64
C SER A 52 -20.07 4.72 -14.81
N THR A 53 -19.26 5.72 -14.46
CA THR A 53 -18.06 5.55 -13.65
C THR A 53 -18.30 4.82 -12.31
N LEU A 54 -19.54 4.81 -11.81
CA LEU A 54 -19.93 4.16 -10.56
C LEU A 54 -19.85 2.63 -10.60
N GLY A 55 -20.16 2.02 -11.76
CA GLY A 55 -20.22 0.55 -11.87
C GLY A 55 -18.85 -0.11 -12.00
N LEU A 56 -17.82 0.66 -12.40
CA LEU A 56 -16.47 0.14 -12.54
C LEU A 56 -15.81 -0.10 -11.18
N ASP A 57 -16.05 0.77 -10.21
CA ASP A 57 -15.47 0.63 -8.87
C ASP A 57 -16.08 -0.57 -8.13
N GLU A 58 -17.39 -0.80 -8.29
CA GLU A 58 -18.09 -2.00 -7.79
C GLU A 58 -17.55 -3.28 -8.46
N LEU A 59 -17.37 -3.27 -9.79
CA LEU A 59 -16.79 -4.41 -10.50
C LEU A 59 -15.37 -4.74 -10.07
N VAL A 60 -14.55 -3.71 -9.84
CA VAL A 60 -13.19 -3.91 -9.33
C VAL A 60 -13.27 -4.48 -7.92
N ALA A 61 -14.13 -3.97 -7.04
CA ALA A 61 -14.31 -4.53 -5.70
C ALA A 61 -14.76 -6.01 -5.74
N ASP A 62 -15.68 -6.35 -6.64
CA ASP A 62 -16.12 -7.72 -6.85
C ASP A 62 -14.97 -8.61 -7.32
N LEU A 63 -14.22 -8.24 -8.37
CA LEU A 63 -13.06 -9.00 -8.85
C LEU A 63 -12.01 -9.23 -7.75
N LEU A 64 -11.75 -8.21 -6.94
CA LEU A 64 -10.80 -8.29 -5.83
C LEU A 64 -11.30 -9.23 -4.72
N SER A 65 -12.61 -9.27 -4.45
CA SER A 65 -13.20 -10.23 -3.50
C SER A 65 -13.05 -11.69 -3.95
N VAL A 66 -13.02 -11.93 -5.26
CA VAL A 66 -12.85 -13.25 -5.87
C VAL A 66 -11.37 -13.65 -5.99
N GLY A 67 -10.44 -12.70 -5.82
CA GLY A 67 -8.99 -12.92 -5.99
C GLY A 67 -8.51 -12.85 -7.44
N LEU A 68 -9.30 -12.23 -8.34
CA LEU A 68 -8.93 -11.97 -9.74
C LEU A 68 -8.08 -10.70 -9.88
N TYR A 69 -6.89 -10.71 -9.29
CA TYR A 69 -6.02 -9.52 -9.21
C TYR A 69 -5.48 -9.06 -10.56
N HIS A 70 -5.15 -9.98 -11.47
CA HIS A 70 -4.66 -9.63 -12.80
C HIS A 70 -5.72 -8.89 -13.64
N GLU A 71 -6.94 -9.42 -13.65
CA GLU A 71 -8.04 -8.81 -14.41
C GLU A 71 -8.41 -7.43 -13.84
N ALA A 72 -8.50 -7.32 -12.51
CA ALA A 72 -8.71 -6.05 -11.83
C ALA A 72 -7.59 -5.04 -12.17
N LYS A 73 -6.33 -5.49 -12.20
CA LYS A 73 -5.18 -4.68 -12.61
C LYS A 73 -5.32 -4.18 -14.05
N CYS A 74 -5.61 -5.07 -14.99
CA CYS A 74 -5.79 -4.74 -16.40
C CYS A 74 -6.91 -3.73 -16.60
N LEU A 75 -8.03 -3.87 -15.89
CA LEU A 75 -9.12 -2.91 -15.89
C LEU A 75 -8.70 -1.55 -15.34
N LEU A 76 -8.07 -1.50 -14.16
CA LEU A 76 -7.64 -0.25 -13.53
C LEU A 76 -6.67 0.53 -14.41
N ARG A 77 -5.72 -0.16 -15.07
CA ARG A 77 -4.79 0.47 -16.03
C ARG A 77 -5.52 1.02 -17.26
N ARG A 78 -6.41 0.23 -17.87
CA ARG A 78 -7.17 0.63 -19.06
C ARG A 78 -8.11 1.81 -18.79
N CYS A 79 -8.64 1.89 -17.57
CA CYS A 79 -9.55 2.95 -17.15
C CYS A 79 -8.83 4.16 -16.54
N ASN A 80 -7.49 4.12 -16.48
CA ASN A 80 -6.64 5.14 -15.85
C ASN A 80 -7.10 5.52 -14.42
N ARG A 81 -7.41 4.50 -13.61
CA ARG A 81 -7.85 4.64 -12.22
C ARG A 81 -6.71 4.36 -11.25
N ALA A 82 -6.81 4.93 -10.05
CA ALA A 82 -5.86 4.66 -8.98
C ALA A 82 -5.97 3.18 -8.55
N PRO A 83 -4.86 2.45 -8.38
CA PRO A 83 -4.88 1.06 -7.95
C PRO A 83 -4.90 0.91 -6.41
N THR A 84 -5.22 1.97 -5.69
CA THR A 84 -5.39 1.94 -4.23
C THR A 84 -6.29 0.79 -3.76
N PRO A 85 -7.50 0.54 -4.33
CA PRO A 85 -8.35 -0.56 -3.86
C PRO A 85 -7.72 -1.93 -4.10
N LEU A 86 -6.98 -2.09 -5.20
CA LEU A 86 -6.28 -3.34 -5.52
C LEU A 86 -5.20 -3.63 -4.49
N LEU A 87 -4.36 -2.65 -4.18
CA LEU A 87 -3.28 -2.81 -3.21
C LEU A 87 -3.81 -3.07 -1.78
N GLU A 88 -4.86 -2.36 -1.37
CA GLU A 88 -5.51 -2.58 -0.07
C GLU A 88 -6.15 -3.97 0.04
N SER A 89 -6.87 -4.40 -1.00
CA SER A 89 -7.49 -5.73 -1.01
C SER A 89 -6.45 -6.83 -0.95
N LEU A 90 -5.32 -6.65 -1.64
CA LEU A 90 -4.26 -7.65 -1.72
C LEU A 90 -3.49 -7.73 -0.40
N ALA A 91 -3.24 -6.58 0.25
CA ALA A 91 -2.70 -6.53 1.60
C ALA A 91 -3.63 -7.24 2.60
N GLY A 92 -4.94 -6.98 2.53
CA GLY A 92 -5.92 -7.66 3.37
C GLY A 92 -5.95 -9.16 3.13
N ALA A 93 -5.97 -9.58 1.86
CA ALA A 93 -5.94 -10.99 1.48
C ALA A 93 -4.67 -11.69 1.98
N ALA A 94 -3.50 -11.07 1.85
CA ALA A 94 -2.22 -11.61 2.32
C ALA A 94 -2.24 -11.87 3.84
N VAL A 95 -2.81 -10.95 4.62
CA VAL A 95 -2.96 -11.11 6.07
C VAL A 95 -3.95 -12.23 6.40
N THR A 96 -5.10 -12.29 5.72
CA THR A 96 -6.08 -13.37 5.97
C THR A 96 -5.53 -14.75 5.61
N ALA A 97 -4.75 -14.87 4.54
CA ALA A 97 -4.09 -16.11 4.13
C ALA A 97 -2.99 -16.53 5.11
N SER A 98 -2.30 -15.58 5.74
CA SER A 98 -1.33 -15.85 6.81
C SER A 98 -1.99 -16.27 8.12
N GLY A 99 -3.26 -15.92 8.33
CA GLY A 99 -3.95 -15.96 9.61
C GLY A 99 -4.79 -17.21 9.91
N TYR A 100 -4.76 -18.25 9.05
CA TYR A 100 -5.52 -19.52 9.14
C TYR A 100 -6.71 -19.67 8.17
N VAL A 101 -7.04 -18.66 7.36
CA VAL A 101 -8.08 -18.82 6.33
C VAL A 101 -7.47 -19.55 5.12
N SER A 102 -7.87 -20.80 4.91
CA SER A 102 -7.50 -21.56 3.73
C SER A 102 -8.05 -20.85 2.49
N THR A 103 -7.16 -20.22 1.72
CA THR A 103 -7.47 -19.77 0.36
C THR A 103 -7.96 -20.96 -0.44
N THR A 104 -9.08 -20.82 -1.15
CA THR A 104 -9.58 -21.87 -2.06
C THR A 104 -8.51 -22.20 -3.10
N GLU A 105 -8.40 -23.45 -3.53
CA GLU A 105 -7.40 -23.86 -4.53
C GLU A 105 -7.52 -23.05 -5.83
N GLU A 106 -8.75 -22.67 -6.20
CA GLU A 106 -9.05 -21.83 -7.37
C GLU A 106 -8.53 -20.38 -7.23
N SER A 107 -8.69 -19.78 -6.04
CA SER A 107 -8.13 -18.43 -5.78
C SER A 107 -6.61 -18.48 -5.76
N PHE A 108 -6.02 -19.55 -5.22
CA PHE A 108 -4.57 -19.74 -5.23
C PHE A 108 -4.00 -19.95 -6.64
N ALA A 109 -4.68 -20.71 -7.49
CA ALA A 109 -4.28 -20.87 -8.89
C ALA A 109 -4.28 -19.52 -9.64
N ALA A 110 -5.31 -18.69 -9.42
CA ALA A 110 -5.38 -17.35 -10.02
C ALA A 110 -4.28 -16.40 -9.51
N ILE A 111 -3.87 -16.52 -8.24
CA ILE A 111 -2.74 -15.75 -7.69
C ILE A 111 -1.42 -16.19 -8.33
N LYS A 112 -1.24 -17.50 -8.56
CA LYS A 112 -0.04 -18.02 -9.24
C LYS A 112 0.04 -17.55 -10.69
N GLU A 113 -1.06 -17.63 -11.43
CA GLU A 113 -1.15 -17.13 -12.79
C GLU A 113 -0.78 -15.63 -12.84
N ALA A 114 -1.34 -14.83 -11.93
CA ALA A 114 -1.00 -13.41 -11.82
C ALA A 114 0.49 -13.16 -11.48
N LEU A 115 1.16 -14.07 -10.75
CA LEU A 115 2.59 -13.96 -10.43
C LEU A 115 3.47 -14.35 -11.63
N GLU A 116 3.09 -15.41 -12.34
CA GLU A 116 3.77 -15.88 -13.55
C GLU A 116 3.71 -14.84 -14.67
N GLU A 117 2.59 -14.17 -14.85
CA GLU A 117 2.44 -13.07 -15.81
C GLU A 117 3.32 -11.85 -15.47
N GLU A 118 3.60 -11.63 -14.19
CA GLU A 118 4.58 -10.61 -13.79
C GLU A 118 6.03 -11.09 -13.94
N GLY A 119 6.26 -12.36 -14.27
CA GLY A 119 7.57 -12.96 -14.50
C GLY A 119 8.25 -13.47 -13.23
N ALA A 120 7.50 -13.73 -12.15
CA ALA A 120 8.02 -14.33 -10.92
C ALA A 120 7.52 -15.77 -10.76
N SER A 121 8.40 -16.66 -10.29
CA SER A 121 8.07 -18.07 -10.08
C SER A 121 7.49 -18.30 -8.68
N ALA A 122 6.36 -19.02 -8.61
CA ALA A 122 5.66 -19.40 -7.39
C ALA A 122 6.00 -20.83 -6.91
N GLU A 123 7.12 -21.41 -7.35
CA GLU A 123 7.47 -22.80 -7.03
C GLU A 123 7.65 -23.02 -5.52
N GLY A 124 6.72 -23.74 -4.90
CA GLY A 124 6.78 -24.16 -3.49
C GLY A 124 6.39 -23.10 -2.45
N ALA A 125 5.93 -21.92 -2.87
CA ALA A 125 5.56 -20.83 -1.96
C ALA A 125 4.15 -21.01 -1.36
N SER A 126 3.96 -20.59 -0.10
CA SER A 126 2.64 -20.51 0.55
C SER A 126 1.74 -19.51 -0.20
N PRO A 127 0.39 -19.65 -0.18
CA PRO A 127 -0.52 -18.63 -0.70
C PRO A 127 -0.24 -17.23 -0.13
N ALA A 128 0.12 -17.15 1.16
CA ALA A 128 0.49 -15.89 1.79
C ALA A 128 1.77 -15.30 1.17
N ASP A 129 2.80 -16.13 0.96
CA ASP A 129 4.09 -15.69 0.38
C ASP A 129 3.93 -15.24 -1.07
N CYS A 130 3.08 -15.92 -1.85
CA CYS A 130 2.75 -15.52 -3.22
C CYS A 130 2.07 -14.15 -3.24
N LEU A 131 1.11 -13.92 -2.35
CA LEU A 131 0.43 -12.63 -2.22
C LEU A 131 1.40 -11.51 -1.80
N TRP A 132 2.27 -11.76 -0.83
CA TRP A 132 3.28 -10.77 -0.42
C TRP A 132 4.26 -10.44 -1.55
N SER A 133 4.70 -11.45 -2.30
CA SER A 133 5.60 -11.26 -3.45
C SER A 133 4.92 -10.46 -4.55
N LEU A 134 3.66 -10.76 -4.84
CA LEU A 134 2.85 -10.04 -5.81
C LEU A 134 2.64 -8.58 -5.37
N LEU A 135 2.36 -8.34 -4.08
CA LEU A 135 2.25 -7.01 -3.50
C LEU A 135 3.54 -6.21 -3.72
N GLN A 136 4.69 -6.81 -3.43
CA GLN A 136 5.99 -6.18 -3.60
C GLN A 136 6.23 -5.79 -5.07
N LEU A 137 6.00 -6.73 -6.01
CA LEU A 137 6.15 -6.47 -7.45
C LEU A 137 5.24 -5.33 -7.93
N TYR A 138 4.01 -5.26 -7.43
CA TYR A 138 3.11 -4.17 -7.76
C TYR A 138 3.62 -2.85 -7.15
N THR A 139 4.07 -2.82 -5.91
CA THR A 139 4.62 -1.58 -5.33
C THR A 139 5.87 -1.07 -6.03
N GLU A 140 6.70 -1.95 -6.58
CA GLU A 140 7.91 -1.60 -7.34
C GLU A 140 7.58 -1.12 -8.76
N ARG A 141 6.67 -1.81 -9.48
CA ARG A 141 6.32 -1.47 -10.87
C ARG A 141 5.42 -0.25 -10.98
N TYR A 142 4.63 -0.01 -9.95
CA TYR A 142 3.76 1.14 -9.87
C TYR A 142 4.44 2.27 -9.10
N ASP A 143 5.40 2.92 -9.75
CA ASP A 143 6.00 4.17 -9.28
C ASP A 143 4.95 5.31 -9.31
N TRP A 144 4.11 5.36 -8.28
CA TRP A 144 3.12 6.42 -8.13
C TRP A 144 3.78 7.69 -7.58
N PRO A 145 3.72 8.82 -8.29
CA PRO A 145 4.03 10.10 -7.69
C PRO A 145 2.98 10.41 -6.62
N GLY A 146 3.38 10.44 -5.35
CA GLY A 146 2.55 10.96 -4.25
C GLY A 146 2.23 10.01 -3.09
N ALA A 147 2.72 8.77 -3.09
CA ALA A 147 2.56 7.82 -1.98
C ALA A 147 1.13 7.41 -1.51
N PRO A 148 -0.02 7.72 -2.16
CA PRO A 148 -1.32 7.37 -1.58
C PRO A 148 -1.55 5.86 -1.52
N GLY A 149 -0.98 5.11 -2.47
CA GLY A 149 -1.07 3.65 -2.50
C GLY A 149 -0.29 2.97 -1.36
N LEU A 150 0.87 3.52 -0.98
CA LEU A 150 1.64 3.00 0.14
C LEU A 150 0.96 3.33 1.48
N GLU A 151 0.44 4.54 1.61
CA GLU A 151 -0.33 4.96 2.79
C GLU A 151 -1.55 4.07 3.02
N ALA A 152 -2.28 3.76 1.93
CA ALA A 152 -3.42 2.86 1.89
C ALA A 152 -3.08 1.43 2.37
N ILE A 153 -1.98 0.83 1.85
CA ILE A 153 -1.50 -0.48 2.30
C ILE A 153 -1.20 -0.46 3.79
N VAL A 154 -0.41 0.52 4.25
CA VAL A 154 0.00 0.60 5.65
C VAL A 154 -1.21 0.78 6.57
N ARG A 155 -2.13 1.68 6.25
CA ARG A 155 -3.39 1.85 6.99
C ARG A 155 -4.16 0.54 7.08
N ARG A 156 -4.28 -0.18 5.97
CA ARG A 156 -5.01 -1.46 5.93
C ARG A 156 -4.34 -2.50 6.82
N LEU A 157 -3.01 -2.60 6.82
CA LEU A 157 -2.27 -3.54 7.67
C LEU A 157 -2.38 -3.18 9.15
N LEU A 158 -2.28 -1.89 9.49
CA LEU A 158 -2.41 -1.41 10.87
C LEU A 158 -3.83 -1.64 11.41
N LEU A 159 -4.87 -1.48 10.58
CA LEU A 159 -6.26 -1.83 10.95
C LEU A 159 -6.46 -3.33 11.20
N LEU A 160 -5.64 -4.19 10.60
CA LEU A 160 -5.66 -5.64 10.82
C LEU A 160 -4.72 -6.09 11.95
N ASP A 161 -4.12 -5.13 12.67
CA ASP A 161 -3.14 -5.36 13.73
C ASP A 161 -1.93 -6.21 13.32
N TYR A 162 -1.63 -6.28 12.02
CA TYR A 162 -0.55 -7.09 11.48
C TYR A 162 0.78 -6.31 11.49
N PRO A 163 1.90 -6.92 11.94
CA PRO A 163 3.19 -6.25 11.94
C PRO A 163 3.65 -5.96 10.51
N LEU A 164 4.12 -4.73 10.27
CA LEU A 164 4.56 -4.34 8.93
C LEU A 164 5.80 -5.13 8.48
N PRO A 165 5.81 -5.65 7.23
CA PRO A 165 7.00 -6.26 6.66
C PRO A 165 8.19 -5.30 6.60
N ALA A 166 9.40 -5.81 6.85
CA ALA A 166 10.62 -4.99 6.90
C ALA A 166 10.94 -4.29 5.56
N TRP A 167 10.58 -4.90 4.43
CA TRP A 167 10.77 -4.30 3.11
C TRP A 167 9.86 -3.07 2.92
N LEU A 168 8.61 -3.14 3.40
CA LEU A 168 7.64 -2.04 3.29
C LEU A 168 8.06 -0.85 4.16
N ILE A 169 8.57 -1.12 5.36
CA ILE A 169 9.11 -0.08 6.25
C ILE A 169 10.25 0.66 5.55
N LYS A 170 11.21 -0.07 4.94
CA LYS A 170 12.34 0.55 4.23
C LYS A 170 11.86 1.46 3.09
N LEU A 171 11.00 0.94 2.20
CA LEU A 171 10.45 1.69 1.08
C LEU A 171 9.71 2.96 1.53
N TYR A 172 8.93 2.87 2.61
CA TYR A 172 8.20 4.03 3.12
C TYR A 172 9.13 5.04 3.78
N THR A 173 10.14 4.59 4.54
CA THR A 173 11.11 5.49 5.17
C THR A 173 11.97 6.27 4.16
N GLU A 174 12.21 5.72 2.97
CA GLU A 174 12.92 6.40 1.90
C GLU A 174 12.05 7.47 1.20
N ARG A 175 10.73 7.27 1.14
CA ARG A 175 9.79 8.17 0.45
C ARG A 175 9.21 9.25 1.36
N ASP A 176 8.59 8.87 2.48
CA ASP A 176 7.99 9.81 3.44
C ASP A 176 8.08 9.28 4.89
N PRO A 177 9.18 9.53 5.60
CA PRO A 177 9.32 9.09 6.99
C PRO A 177 8.32 9.80 7.93
N ALA A 178 7.86 11.01 7.59
CA ALA A 178 6.93 11.77 8.41
C ALA A 178 5.49 11.23 8.33
N GLY A 179 5.07 10.81 7.13
CA GLY A 179 3.81 10.10 6.89
C GLY A 179 3.72 8.82 7.72
N LEU A 180 4.79 8.02 7.75
CA LEU A 180 4.80 6.76 8.49
C LEU A 180 4.61 6.97 9.99
N LEU A 181 5.33 7.93 10.58
CA LEU A 181 5.19 8.27 11.99
C LEU A 181 3.77 8.75 12.32
N ARG A 182 3.15 9.57 11.45
CA ARG A 182 1.75 9.99 11.64
C ARG A 182 0.79 8.80 11.64
N LEU A 183 0.99 7.82 10.76
CA LEU A 183 0.17 6.61 10.72
C LEU A 183 0.34 5.78 11.99
N TYR A 184 1.56 5.57 12.47
CA TYR A 184 1.77 4.82 13.72
C TYR A 184 1.17 5.50 14.94
N ILE A 185 1.29 6.83 15.04
CA ILE A 185 0.64 7.61 16.10
C ILE A 185 -0.88 7.49 16.01
N ALA A 186 -1.45 7.54 14.80
CA ALA A 186 -2.89 7.45 14.59
C ALA A 186 -3.50 6.07 14.94
N HIS A 187 -2.69 5.01 14.96
CA HIS A 187 -3.13 3.64 15.30
C HIS A 187 -2.61 3.20 16.68
N ASP A 188 -2.23 4.14 17.55
CA ASP A 188 -1.74 3.89 18.92
C ASP A 188 -0.52 2.93 19.02
N ARG A 189 0.23 2.75 17.92
CA ARG A 189 1.44 1.91 17.85
C ARG A 189 2.68 2.70 18.29
N VAL A 190 2.67 3.16 19.54
CA VAL A 190 3.67 4.10 20.07
C VAL A 190 5.07 3.47 20.19
N GLU A 191 5.16 2.17 20.47
CA GLU A 191 6.45 1.46 20.58
C GLU A 191 7.18 1.39 19.23
N GLU A 192 6.47 0.98 18.18
CA GLU A 192 6.98 0.91 16.81
C GLU A 192 7.36 2.32 16.30
N ALA A 193 6.55 3.33 16.64
CA ALA A 193 6.84 4.73 16.35
C ALA A 193 8.13 5.21 17.05
N ALA A 194 8.38 4.77 18.28
CA ALA A 194 9.58 5.13 19.05
C ALA A 194 10.84 4.53 18.42
N GLU A 195 10.78 3.26 18.01
CA GLU A 195 11.88 2.61 17.31
C GLU A 195 12.22 3.30 16.00
N LEU A 196 11.20 3.63 15.19
CA LEU A 196 11.41 4.33 13.92
C LEU A 196 11.94 5.75 14.14
N SER A 197 11.42 6.47 15.14
CA SER A 197 11.94 7.79 15.52
C SER A 197 13.42 7.71 15.89
N ARG A 198 13.84 6.70 16.66
CA ARG A 198 15.25 6.48 17.00
C ARG A 198 16.09 6.22 15.76
N ARG A 199 15.65 5.32 14.86
CA ARG A 199 16.36 4.99 13.62
C ARG A 199 16.51 6.21 12.70
N LEU A 200 15.48 7.07 12.64
CA LEU A 200 15.51 8.32 11.88
C LEU A 200 16.47 9.36 12.48
N VAL A 201 16.53 9.47 13.81
CA VAL A 201 17.51 10.34 14.50
C VAL A 201 18.94 9.85 14.25
N GLU A 202 19.17 8.55 14.31
CA GLU A 202 20.48 7.94 14.05
C GLU A 202 20.91 8.13 12.59
N SER A 203 20.01 7.87 11.63
CA SER A 203 20.33 8.08 10.21
C SER A 203 20.60 9.55 9.90
N ALA A 204 19.87 10.48 10.52
CA ALA A 204 20.13 11.90 10.39
C ALA A 204 21.44 12.33 11.06
N ARG A 205 21.82 11.73 12.20
CA ARG A 205 23.12 11.95 12.84
C ARG A 205 24.26 11.49 11.96
N LEU A 206 24.15 10.29 11.39
CA LEU A 206 25.16 9.74 10.47
C LEU A 206 25.26 10.57 9.20
N ALA A 207 24.12 10.89 8.59
CA ALA A 207 24.06 11.76 7.42
C ALA A 207 24.65 13.14 7.71
N ALA A 208 24.39 13.69 8.91
CA ALA A 208 25.08 14.88 9.36
C ALA A 208 26.59 14.60 9.34
N LEU A 209 27.11 13.67 10.13
CA LEU A 209 28.55 13.33 10.23
C LEU A 209 29.23 13.18 8.86
N GLU A 210 28.60 12.49 7.91
CA GLU A 210 29.09 12.25 6.56
C GLU A 210 28.99 13.47 5.62
N SER A 211 27.97 14.33 5.77
CA SER A 211 27.75 15.49 4.90
C SER A 211 28.75 16.64 5.11
N GLY A 212 29.84 16.42 5.83
CA GLY A 212 30.94 17.38 6.03
C GLY A 212 31.69 17.84 4.76
N ARG A 213 31.15 17.60 3.56
CA ARG A 213 31.76 18.00 2.28
C ARG A 213 30.82 18.63 1.25
N SER A 214 29.51 18.73 1.49
CA SER A 214 28.61 19.42 0.54
C SER A 214 27.53 20.18 1.28
N ALA A 215 27.76 21.48 1.48
CA ALA A 215 26.90 22.43 2.19
C ALA A 215 25.62 22.81 1.42
N THR A 216 25.14 21.98 0.48
CA THR A 216 23.92 22.24 -0.30
C THR A 216 23.13 20.96 -0.59
N ALA A 217 22.95 20.10 0.41
CA ALA A 217 22.04 18.97 0.30
C ALA A 217 20.67 19.31 0.93
N ALA A 218 19.72 19.62 0.05
CA ALA A 218 18.27 19.80 0.18
C ALA A 218 17.61 19.89 1.59
N PRO A 219 16.66 20.84 1.81
CA PRO A 219 15.79 20.92 3.00
C PRO A 219 14.83 19.72 3.19
N GLN A 220 14.98 18.65 2.40
CA GLN A 220 14.13 17.46 2.41
C GLN A 220 14.57 16.38 3.41
N ARG A 221 15.74 16.53 4.07
CA ARG A 221 16.17 15.68 5.20
C ARG A 221 16.04 16.36 6.55
N CYS A 222 15.16 17.36 6.67
CA CYS A 222 14.77 17.85 7.97
C CYS A 222 14.05 16.72 8.71
N LEU A 223 14.62 16.31 9.84
CA LEU A 223 14.01 15.36 10.75
C LEU A 223 12.55 15.78 11.02
N PRO A 224 11.56 14.87 10.96
CA PRO A 224 10.16 15.19 11.29
C PRO A 224 10.00 15.46 12.80
N TYR A 225 10.48 16.63 13.24
CA TYR A 225 10.63 16.97 14.65
C TYR A 225 9.28 17.01 15.37
N THR A 226 8.24 17.52 14.71
CA THR A 226 6.88 17.59 15.27
C THR A 226 6.32 16.21 15.61
N GLN A 227 6.50 15.23 14.72
CA GLN A 227 6.01 13.87 14.90
C GLN A 227 6.81 13.15 15.99
N ILE A 228 8.13 13.33 16.01
CA ILE A 228 9.00 12.76 17.06
C ILE A 228 8.64 13.31 18.44
N LEU A 229 8.32 14.60 18.53
CA LEU A 229 7.83 15.19 19.78
C LEU A 229 6.48 14.62 20.21
N GLN A 230 5.57 14.37 19.27
CA GLN A 230 4.28 13.72 19.56
C GLN A 230 4.49 12.29 20.07
N VAL A 231 5.37 11.50 19.45
CA VAL A 231 5.73 10.15 19.95
C VAL A 231 6.31 10.24 21.37
N ARG A 232 7.22 11.19 21.60
CA ARG A 232 7.83 11.40 22.92
C ARG A 232 6.79 11.73 24.00
N GLU A 233 5.80 12.56 23.67
CA GLU A 233 4.72 12.88 24.59
C GLU A 233 3.79 11.69 24.80
N GLY A 234 3.45 10.94 23.74
CA GLY A 234 2.69 9.70 23.83
C GLY A 234 3.35 8.67 24.75
N LEU A 235 4.66 8.47 24.61
CA LEU A 235 5.44 7.59 25.50
C LEU A 235 5.45 8.07 26.95
N ARG A 236 5.48 9.39 27.18
CA ARG A 236 5.41 9.97 28.53
C ARG A 236 4.04 9.69 29.18
N LEU A 237 2.96 9.76 28.40
CA LEU A 237 1.60 9.51 28.88
C LEU A 237 1.33 8.03 29.18
N LEU A 238 1.96 7.09 28.45
CA LEU A 238 1.86 5.65 28.72
C LEU A 238 2.51 5.20 30.05
N GLY A 239 3.35 6.02 30.68
CA GLY A 239 3.90 5.75 32.01
C GLY A 239 5.01 4.67 32.06
N PRO A 240 5.07 3.80 33.10
CA PRO A 240 6.21 2.92 33.37
C PRO A 240 6.56 1.87 32.30
N PRO A 241 5.63 1.22 31.56
CA PRO A 241 6.01 0.20 30.57
C PRO A 241 6.77 0.79 29.37
N ALA A 242 6.53 2.07 29.05
CA ALA A 242 7.14 2.78 27.94
C ALA A 242 8.44 3.53 28.30
N GLN A 243 8.84 3.52 29.58
CA GLN A 243 10.08 4.17 30.06
C GLN A 243 11.37 3.73 29.35
N PRO A 244 11.62 2.44 29.03
CA PRO A 244 12.86 2.06 28.35
C PRO A 244 12.94 2.66 26.94
N TRP A 245 11.80 2.73 26.24
CA TRP A 245 11.72 3.32 24.90
C TRP A 245 11.88 4.84 24.95
N TYR A 246 11.27 5.48 25.93
CA TYR A 246 11.42 6.91 26.19
C TYR A 246 12.87 7.29 26.50
N ALA A 247 13.53 6.58 27.42
CA ALA A 247 14.93 6.85 27.79
C ALA A 247 15.88 6.67 26.61
N LYS A 248 15.70 5.62 25.80
CA LYS A 248 16.49 5.39 24.57
C LYS A 248 16.30 6.50 23.54
N LEU A 249 15.06 6.93 23.32
CA LEU A 249 14.75 8.03 22.39
C LEU A 249 15.30 9.37 22.90
N GLN A 250 15.21 9.63 24.20
CA GLN A 250 15.81 10.82 24.79
C GLN A 250 17.33 10.84 24.66
N ALA A 251 17.99 9.71 24.93
CA ALA A 251 19.43 9.59 24.77
C ALA A 251 19.84 9.90 23.32
N SER A 252 19.18 9.32 22.32
CA SER A 252 19.50 9.59 20.91
C SER A 252 19.25 11.04 20.50
N LEU A 253 18.23 11.70 21.05
CA LEU A 253 17.97 13.12 20.81
C LEU A 253 19.02 14.04 21.45
N ILE A 254 19.48 13.72 22.66
CA ILE A 254 20.54 14.48 23.34
C ILE A 254 21.84 14.35 22.55
N ASP A 255 22.17 13.13 22.14
CA ASP A 255 23.31 12.80 21.30
C ASP A 255 23.29 13.50 19.93
N TYR A 256 22.12 13.62 19.31
CA TYR A 256 21.96 14.37 18.07
C TYR A 256 22.20 15.87 18.28
N LYS A 257 21.66 16.44 19.37
CA LYS A 257 21.84 17.86 19.70
C LYS A 257 23.30 18.20 19.96
N SER A 258 24.00 17.39 20.76
CA SER A 258 25.44 17.61 21.03
C SER A 258 26.27 17.54 19.74
N ALA A 259 25.97 16.58 18.85
CA ALA A 259 26.62 16.48 17.55
C ALA A 259 26.36 17.71 16.65
N CYS A 260 25.16 18.30 16.72
CA CYS A 260 24.84 19.55 16.03
C CYS A 260 25.58 20.75 16.64
N ASP A 261 25.60 20.87 17.96
CA ASP A 261 26.25 21.99 18.66
C ASP A 261 27.77 21.99 18.44
N ASP A 262 28.42 20.81 18.47
CA ASP A 262 29.85 20.66 18.19
C ASP A 262 30.18 21.05 16.74
N ARG A 263 29.26 20.82 15.80
CA ARG A 263 29.41 21.27 14.41
C ARG A 263 29.22 22.76 14.22
N LEU A 264 28.23 23.34 14.89
CA LEU A 264 28.06 24.80 14.88
C LEU A 264 29.31 25.48 15.42
N ARG A 265 29.95 24.92 16.45
CA ARG A 265 31.24 25.41 16.96
C ARG A 265 32.38 25.27 15.95
N GLN A 266 32.44 24.19 15.18
CA GLN A 266 33.46 23.98 14.14
C GLN A 266 33.30 24.89 12.91
N LEU A 267 32.10 25.41 12.64
CA LEU A 267 31.83 26.32 11.52
C LEU A 267 32.03 27.80 11.85
N VAL A 268 32.09 28.15 13.14
CA VAL A 268 32.26 29.54 13.63
C VAL A 268 33.74 29.89 13.87
N VAL A 269 34.64 28.91 13.81
CA VAL A 269 36.11 29.06 13.85
C VAL A 269 36.67 29.05 12.44
#